data_AF-A0A2D4MCC6-F1
#
_entry.id   AF-A0A2D4MCC6-F1
#
_cell.length_a   1.000
_cell.length_b   1.000
_cell.length_c   1.000
_cell.angle_alpha   90.00
_cell.angle_beta   90.00
_cell.angle_gamma   90.00
#
_symmetry.space_group_name_H-M   'P 1'
#
loop_
_entity.id
_entity.type
_entity.pdbx_description
1 polymer ?
#
loop_
_entity_poly.entity_id
_entity_poly.type
_entity_poly.pdbx_seq_one_letter_code
_entity_poly.pdbx_strand_id
1 'polypeptide(L)'
;MKDSFMVELVEGSRKLRHVFLFTDLFLCAKLKKQIGGKSQQYDCKWYIPLSDLSFQMVDDSEMMPNVSLVPDEELDAMKIKISQLKSDIQREKKANKGSKNLERLKKKLS
;
A
#
# COMPACT_ATOMS: atom_id res chain seq x y z
N MET A 1 -18.22 -16.14 15.68
CA MET A 1 -17.94 -14.72 15.39
C MET A 1 -17.12 -14.68 14.12
N LYS A 2 -17.50 -13.86 13.14
CA LYS A 2 -16.75 -13.69 11.89
C LYS A 2 -16.05 -12.34 11.93
N ASP A 3 -14.85 -12.28 11.40
CA ASP A 3 -14.06 -11.06 11.32
C ASP A 3 -13.25 -11.02 10.03
N SER A 4 -12.92 -9.80 9.60
CA SER A 4 -12.09 -9.58 8.42
C SER A 4 -11.49 -8.17 8.43
N PHE A 5 -10.38 -8.01 7.74
CA PHE A 5 -9.83 -6.69 7.46
C PHE A 5 -10.50 -6.09 6.22
N MET A 6 -10.99 -4.87 6.34
CA MET A 6 -11.64 -4.13 5.26
C MET A 6 -11.05 -2.72 5.15
N VAL A 7 -11.21 -2.12 3.97
CA VAL A 7 -10.84 -0.73 3.73
C VAL A 7 -12.09 0.12 3.80
N GLU A 8 -12.16 0.98 4.81
CA GLU A 8 -13.19 2.02 4.91
C GLU A 8 -12.73 3.25 4.12
N LEU A 9 -13.59 3.73 3.23
CA LEU A 9 -13.41 4.99 2.51
C LEU A 9 -14.02 6.11 3.35
N VAL A 10 -13.19 7.05 3.82
CA VAL A 10 -13.62 8.21 4.60
C VAL A 10 -13.01 9.45 3.97
N GLU A 11 -13.84 10.32 3.40
CA GLU A 11 -13.48 11.65 2.85
C GLU A 11 -12.09 11.68 2.19
N GLY A 12 -11.93 10.93 1.09
CA GLY A 12 -10.69 10.88 0.30
C GLY A 12 -9.54 10.07 0.91
N SER A 13 -9.77 9.38 2.03
CA SER A 13 -8.75 8.56 2.69
C SER A 13 -9.19 7.11 2.90
N ARG A 14 -8.25 6.19 2.70
CA ARG A 14 -8.44 4.75 2.95
C ARG A 14 -7.99 4.42 4.37
N LYS A 15 -8.89 3.87 5.18
CA LYS A 15 -8.57 3.42 6.55
C LYS A 15 -8.66 1.91 6.60
N LEU A 16 -7.57 1.25 7.00
CA LEU A 16 -7.61 -0.18 7.32
C LEU A 16 -8.41 -0.37 8.62
N ARG A 17 -9.47 -1.15 8.55
CA ARG A 17 -10.34 -1.50 9.66
C ARG A 17 -10.33 -3.01 9.86
N HIS A 18 -10.39 -3.42 11.11
CA HIS A 18 -10.77 -4.78 11.46
C HIS A 18 -12.25 -4.75 11.83
N VAL A 19 -13.07 -5.45 11.06
CA VAL A 19 -14.52 -5.51 11.30
C VAL A 19 -14.90 -6.84 11.92
N PHE A 20 -15.90 -6.81 12.79
CA PHE A 20 -16.39 -7.96 13.52
C PHE A 20 -17.90 -8.07 13.38
N LEU A 21 -18.36 -9.25 13.01
CA LEU A 21 -19.76 -9.62 12.97
C LEU A 21 -20.11 -10.46 14.20
N PHE A 22 -20.87 -9.85 15.10
CA PHE A 22 -21.50 -10.50 16.24
C PHE A 22 -22.92 -10.95 15.87
N THR A 23 -23.62 -11.55 16.82
CA THR A 23 -24.98 -12.08 16.62
C THR A 23 -26.03 -10.99 16.48
N ASP A 24 -25.75 -9.79 16.99
CA ASP A 24 -26.69 -8.68 17.15
C ASP A 24 -26.13 -7.34 16.66
N LEU A 25 -24.82 -7.22 16.41
CA LEU A 25 -24.20 -6.00 15.89
C LEU A 25 -23.03 -6.27 14.95
N PHE A 26 -22.73 -5.25 14.14
CA PHE A 26 -21.52 -5.16 13.32
C PHE A 26 -20.61 -4.05 13.87
N LEU A 27 -19.37 -4.40 14.22
CA LEU A 27 -18.40 -3.52 14.88
C LEU A 27 -17.24 -3.22 13.94
N CYS A 28 -16.86 -1.95 13.85
CA CYS A 28 -15.67 -1.50 13.15
C CYS A 28 -14.62 -0.97 14.14
N ALA A 29 -13.41 -1.50 14.04
CA ALA A 29 -12.31 -1.10 14.90
C ALA A 29 -11.02 -0.78 14.13
N LYS A 30 -10.20 0.08 14.72
CA LYS A 30 -8.83 0.33 14.28
C LYS A 30 -7.87 -0.47 15.15
N LEU A 31 -7.08 -1.35 14.55
CA LEU A 31 -5.97 -2.01 15.25
C LEU A 31 -4.87 -0.97 15.56
N LYS A 32 -4.50 -0.86 16.82
CA LYS A 32 -3.35 -0.06 17.26
C LYS A 32 -2.06 -0.86 17.04
N LYS A 33 -1.01 -0.17 16.57
CA LYS A 33 0.32 -0.77 16.46
C LYS A 33 0.79 -1.19 17.85
N GLN A 34 1.14 -2.46 17.99
CA GLN A 34 1.66 -2.98 19.24
C GLN A 34 3.01 -2.32 19.55
N ILE A 35 3.17 -1.80 20.76
CA ILE A 35 4.44 -1.30 21.28
C ILE A 35 4.80 -2.16 22.50
N GLY A 36 5.88 -2.93 22.39
CA GLY A 36 6.48 -3.66 23.51
C GLY A 36 5.69 -4.87 24.04
N GLY A 37 5.44 -5.89 23.21
CA GLY A 37 4.98 -7.21 23.69
C GLY A 37 3.55 -7.30 24.26
N LYS A 38 2.80 -6.20 24.31
CA LYS A 38 1.42 -6.16 24.82
C LYS A 38 0.42 -6.84 23.87
N SER A 39 -0.74 -7.22 24.39
CA SER A 39 -1.85 -7.75 23.59
C SER A 39 -2.31 -6.74 22.52
N GLN A 40 -2.95 -7.27 21.47
CA GLN A 40 -3.56 -6.45 20.43
C GLN A 40 -4.57 -5.48 21.03
N GLN A 41 -4.43 -4.19 20.72
CA GLN A 41 -5.35 -3.16 21.18
C GLN A 41 -6.16 -2.63 20.01
N TYR A 42 -7.45 -2.43 20.24
CA TYR A 42 -8.37 -1.91 19.25
C TYR A 42 -9.01 -0.61 19.76
N ASP A 43 -9.12 0.38 18.88
CA ASP A 43 -10.00 1.53 19.08
C ASP A 43 -11.31 1.27 18.34
N CYS A 44 -12.43 1.25 19.07
CA CYS A 44 -13.76 1.25 18.47
C CYS A 44 -13.94 2.53 17.64
N LYS A 45 -14.52 2.39 16.44
CA LYS A 45 -14.76 3.51 15.53
C LYS A 45 -16.23 3.77 15.31
N TRP A 46 -16.99 2.70 15.12
CA TRP A 46 -18.43 2.71 15.09
C TRP A 46 -18.95 1.29 15.28
N TYR A 47 -20.22 1.18 15.63
CA TYR A 47 -20.98 -0.06 15.61
C TYR A 47 -22.38 0.23 15.06
N ILE A 48 -23.02 -0.80 14.54
CA ILE A 48 -24.41 -0.74 14.07
C ILE A 48 -25.13 -2.05 14.45
N PRO A 49 -26.28 -1.99 15.14
CA PRO A 49 -27.10 -3.17 15.37
C PRO A 49 -27.50 -3.83 14.05
N LEU A 50 -27.57 -5.16 14.01
CA LEU A 50 -27.98 -5.86 12.80
C LEU A 50 -29.45 -5.57 12.42
N SER A 51 -30.27 -5.12 13.38
CA SER A 51 -31.63 -4.63 13.10
C SER A 51 -31.65 -3.37 12.23
N ASP A 52 -30.59 -2.57 12.30
CA ASP A 52 -30.50 -1.26 11.67
C ASP A 52 -29.57 -1.30 10.44
N LEU A 53 -28.92 -2.44 10.20
CA LEU A 53 -27.96 -2.64 9.11
C LEU A 53 -28.67 -3.14 7.85
N SER A 54 -28.42 -2.46 6.73
CA SER A 54 -28.75 -2.96 5.40
C SER A 54 -27.49 -2.99 4.55
N PHE A 55 -27.30 -4.07 3.78
CA PHE A 55 -26.22 -4.19 2.82
C PHE A 55 -26.74 -3.80 1.45
N GLN A 56 -26.13 -2.78 0.85
CA GLN A 56 -26.30 -2.50 -0.58
C GLN A 56 -25.23 -3.29 -1.33
N MET A 57 -25.66 -4.21 -2.18
CA MET A 57 -24.76 -4.82 -3.16
C MET A 57 -24.43 -3.73 -4.17
N VAL A 58 -23.21 -3.23 -4.12
CA VAL A 58 -22.71 -2.28 -5.13
C VAL A 58 -22.44 -3.12 -6.37
N ASP A 59 -23.17 -2.89 -7.46
CA ASP A 59 -22.76 -3.38 -8.77
C ASP A 59 -21.38 -2.78 -9.06
N ASP A 60 -20.41 -3.60 -9.48
CA ASP A 60 -18.99 -3.22 -9.67
C ASP A 60 -18.80 -1.94 -10.53
N SER A 61 -19.82 -1.55 -11.31
CA SER A 61 -19.90 -0.32 -12.09
C SER A 61 -19.91 0.98 -11.26
N GLU A 62 -20.48 0.97 -10.05
CA GLU A 62 -20.70 2.18 -9.22
C GLU A 62 -19.58 2.41 -8.18
N MET A 63 -18.65 1.47 -8.04
CA MET A 63 -17.58 1.51 -7.02
C MET A 63 -16.52 2.60 -7.29
N MET A 64 -16.56 3.28 -8.44
CA MET A 64 -15.47 4.14 -8.88
C MET A 64 -15.82 5.60 -9.20
N PRO A 65 -16.31 6.44 -8.25
CA PRO A 65 -16.36 7.88 -8.50
C PRO A 65 -15.04 8.60 -8.16
N ASN A 66 -14.14 8.04 -7.35
CA ASN A 66 -13.06 8.84 -6.73
C ASN A 66 -11.70 8.14 -6.54
N VAL A 67 -11.45 7.05 -7.25
CA VAL A 67 -10.09 6.52 -7.38
C VAL A 67 -9.68 6.77 -8.81
N SER A 68 -8.66 7.60 -9.04
CA SER A 68 -7.93 7.55 -10.30
C SER A 68 -7.40 6.12 -10.43
N LEU A 69 -8.14 5.28 -11.14
CA LEU A 69 -7.62 4.10 -11.77
C LEU A 69 -6.56 4.62 -12.72
N VAL A 70 -5.30 4.54 -12.29
CA VAL A 70 -4.19 4.63 -13.22
C VAL A 70 -4.42 3.45 -14.18
N PRO A 71 -4.64 3.69 -15.48
CA PRO A 71 -4.89 2.62 -16.44
C PRO A 71 -3.76 1.58 -16.38
N ASP A 72 -4.08 0.31 -16.60
CA ASP A 72 -3.08 -0.77 -16.57
C ASP A 72 -1.93 -0.50 -17.55
N GLU A 73 -2.22 0.17 -18.67
CA GLU A 73 -1.23 0.62 -19.65
C GLU A 73 -0.22 1.62 -19.07
N GLU A 74 -0.67 2.53 -18.20
CA GLU A 74 0.23 3.46 -17.50
C GLU A 74 1.07 2.74 -16.44
N LEU A 75 0.49 1.74 -15.76
CA LEU A 75 1.23 0.89 -14.82
C LEU A 75 2.33 0.09 -15.55
N ASP A 76 2.01 -0.46 -16.72
CA ASP A 76 2.96 -1.21 -17.52
C ASP A 76 4.04 -0.30 -18.12
N ALA A 77 3.69 0.89 -18.59
CA ALA A 77 4.66 1.90 -19.00
C ALA A 77 5.62 2.28 -17.85
N MET A 78 5.11 2.41 -16.62
CA MET A 78 5.95 2.64 -15.44
C MET A 78 6.87 1.46 -15.12
N LYS A 79 6.39 0.21 -15.19
CA LYS A 79 7.22 -1.00 -15.01
C LYS A 79 8.36 -1.07 -16.03
N ILE A 80 8.06 -0.73 -17.29
CA ILE A 80 9.05 -0.67 -18.38
C ILE A 80 10.11 0.40 -18.07
N LYS A 81 9.69 1.64 -17.74
CA LYS A 81 10.61 2.74 -17.37
C LYS A 81 11.50 2.37 -16.18
N ILE A 82 10.95 1.75 -15.13
CA ILE A 82 11.72 1.30 -13.97
C ILE A 82 12.77 0.26 -14.38
N SER A 83 12.38 -0.70 -15.22
CA SER A 83 13.28 -1.76 -15.69
C SER A 83 14.42 -1.20 -16.55
N GLN A 84 14.11 -0.24 -17.43
CA GLN A 84 15.09 0.45 -18.25
C GLN A 84 16.09 1.23 -17.40
N LEU A 85 15.61 2.07 -16.47
CA LEU A 85 16.47 2.82 -15.55
C LEU A 85 17.37 1.92 -14.71
N LYS A 86 16.86 0.78 -14.23
CA LYS A 86 17.68 -0.23 -13.51
C LYS A 86 18.79 -0.79 -14.39
N SER A 87 18.49 -1.07 -15.66
CA SER A 87 19.47 -1.57 -16.62
C SER A 87 20.56 -0.54 -16.91
N ASP A 88 20.16 0.72 -17.10
CA ASP A 88 21.09 1.82 -17.38
C ASP A 88 22.01 2.09 -16.19
N ILE A 89 21.49 2.11 -14.96
CA ILE A 89 22.31 2.20 -13.74
C ILE A 89 23.31 1.03 -13.64
N GLN A 90 22.89 -0.20 -13.97
CA GLN A 90 23.80 -1.35 -13.95
C GLN A 90 24.88 -1.25 -15.04
N ARG A 91 24.53 -0.77 -16.23
CA ARG A 91 25.45 -0.54 -17.34
C ARG A 91 26.48 0.52 -16.98
N GLU A 92 26.04 1.66 -16.44
CA GLU A 92 26.93 2.72 -15.96
C GLU A 92 27.87 2.23 -14.85
N LYS A 93 27.37 1.47 -13.87
CA LYS A 93 28.22 0.86 -12.83
C LYS A 93 29.30 -0.06 -13.41
N LYS A 94 29.00 -0.79 -14.48
CA LYS A 94 29.98 -1.65 -15.17
C LYS A 94 30.96 -0.85 -16.04
N ALA A 95 30.48 0.17 -16.74
CA ALA A 95 31.28 1.07 -17.58
C ALA A 95 32.24 1.93 -16.76
N ASN A 96 31.84 2.33 -15.55
CA ASN A 96 32.66 3.14 -14.65
C ASN A 96 33.79 2.36 -13.94
N LYS A 97 34.07 1.11 -14.35
CA LYS A 97 35.32 0.41 -13.98
C LYS A 97 36.58 1.10 -14.53
N GLY A 98 36.43 2.03 -15.48
CA GLY A 98 37.52 2.86 -16.02
C GLY A 98 38.12 3.89 -15.03
N SER A 99 37.38 4.30 -13.99
CA SER A 99 37.87 5.31 -13.03
C SER A 99 39.01 4.81 -12.14
N LYS A 100 39.19 3.49 -12.00
CA LYS A 100 40.33 2.91 -11.27
C LYS A 100 41.66 3.13 -11.98
N ASN A 101 41.66 3.29 -13.31
CA ASN A 101 42.89 3.57 -14.06
C ASN A 101 43.29 5.05 -13.96
N LEU A 102 42.32 5.98 -13.91
CA LEU A 102 42.59 7.39 -13.71
C LEU A 102 43.21 7.67 -12.32
N GLU A 103 42.72 7.00 -11.28
CA GLU A 103 43.31 7.02 -9.93
C GLU A 103 44.74 6.45 -9.90
N ARG A 104 45.00 5.36 -10.62
CA ARG A 104 46.36 4.77 -10.72
C ARG A 104 47.33 5.64 -11.52
N LEU A 105 46.85 6.33 -12.57
CA LEU A 105 47.66 7.26 -13.36
C LEU A 105 48.01 8.52 -12.57
N LYS A 106 47.09 9.07 -11.77
CA LYS A 106 47.37 10.22 -10.90
C LYS A 106 48.44 9.92 -9.83
N LYS A 107 48.48 8.69 -9.28
CA LYS A 107 49.51 8.27 -8.32
C LYS A 107 50.91 8.08 -8.92
N LYS A 108 51.07 8.08 -10.24
CA LYS A 108 52.39 8.02 -10.91
C LYS A 108 52.97 9.40 -11.27
N LEU A 109 52.17 10.45 -11.10
CA LEU A 109 52.54 11.84 -11.39
C LEU A 109 52.76 12.68 -10.11
N SER A 110 52.67 12.04 -8.94
CA SER A 110 53.09 12.59 -7.65
C SER A 110 54.28 11.82 -7.14
#